data_AF-A0A7S2LD60-F1
#
_entry.id   AF-A0A7S2LD60-F1
#
_cell.length_a   1.000
_cell.length_b   1.000
_cell.length_c   1.000
_cell.angle_alpha   90.00
_cell.angle_beta   90.00
_cell.angle_gamma   90.00
#
_symmetry.space_group_name_H-M   'P 1'
#
loop_
_entity.id
_entity.type
_entity.pdbx_description
1 polymer ?
#
loop_
_entity_poly.entity_id
_entity_poly.type
_entity_poly.pdbx_seq_one_letter_code
_entity_poly.pdbx_strand_id
1 'polypeptide(L)'
;SATTTPTPVARTNNRSLLITSKINNGMVSFTGTLHLLCEQAKWEEASSYMRNSATVAQARDEALEKQGWNMWTPLTIACARAPVEFLKELIDLAPDAVGLTDRSGSLPLHHVACWKRSKDCPE
;
A
#
# COMPACT_ATOMS: atom_id res chain seq x y z
N SER A 1 -30.43 17.69 38.02
CA SER A 1 -29.25 18.17 37.27
C SER A 1 -28.69 17.02 36.46
N ALA A 2 -28.92 17.02 35.14
CA ALA A 2 -28.43 16.00 34.22
C ALA A 2 -27.24 16.59 33.46
N THR A 3 -26.06 15.98 33.58
CA THR A 3 -24.87 16.36 32.82
C THR A 3 -24.58 15.25 31.82
N THR A 4 -24.83 15.57 30.56
CA THR A 4 -24.71 14.72 29.38
C THR A 4 -23.24 14.49 29.02
N THR A 5 -22.89 13.22 28.78
CA THR A 5 -21.63 12.76 28.18
C THR A 5 -21.54 13.18 26.71
N PRO A 6 -20.36 13.56 26.17
CA PRO A 6 -20.15 13.57 24.73
C PRO A 6 -19.63 12.20 24.27
N THR A 7 -20.43 11.58 23.41
CA THR A 7 -20.18 10.35 22.65
C THR A 7 -19.00 10.48 21.67
N PRO A 8 -18.27 9.39 21.37
CA PRO A 8 -17.22 9.40 20.36
C PRO A 8 -17.82 9.58 18.97
N VAL A 9 -17.27 10.56 18.25
CA VAL A 9 -17.68 10.97 16.91
C VAL A 9 -17.53 9.80 15.94
N ALA A 10 -18.61 9.53 15.22
CA ALA A 10 -18.75 8.45 14.26
C ALA A 10 -17.62 8.44 13.22
N ARG A 11 -16.95 7.30 13.09
CA ARG A 11 -16.13 6.96 11.92
C ARG A 11 -17.04 6.97 10.69
N THR A 12 -17.00 8.04 9.91
CA THR A 12 -17.74 8.17 8.66
C THR A 12 -17.15 7.24 7.61
N ASN A 13 -17.96 6.22 7.30
CA ASN A 13 -18.08 5.47 6.06
C ASN A 13 -17.27 6.02 4.86
N ASN A 14 -16.30 5.23 4.42
CA ASN A 14 -15.90 5.12 3.02
C ASN A 14 -15.79 3.64 2.61
N ARG A 15 -16.85 2.87 2.90
CA ARG A 15 -16.94 1.41 2.67
C ARG A 15 -17.31 1.02 1.23
N SER A 16 -17.05 1.88 0.24
CA SER A 16 -17.59 1.73 -1.12
C SER A 16 -16.57 1.73 -2.25
N LEU A 17 -15.34 1.29 -1.98
CA LEU A 17 -14.46 0.71 -3.00
C LEU A 17 -13.92 -0.61 -2.48
N LEU A 18 -14.82 -1.57 -2.27
CA LEU A 18 -14.45 -2.98 -2.14
C LEU A 18 -13.92 -3.44 -3.50
N ILE A 19 -12.66 -3.08 -3.80
CA ILE A 19 -11.85 -3.80 -4.77
C ILE A 19 -11.46 -5.11 -4.09
N THR A 20 -12.44 -5.97 -3.82
CA THR A 20 -12.18 -7.31 -3.29
C THR A 20 -11.42 -8.06 -4.38
N SER A 21 -10.10 -8.16 -4.19
CA SER A 21 -9.26 -9.15 -4.87
C SER A 21 -9.99 -10.50 -4.75
N LYS A 22 -10.43 -11.03 -5.90
CA LYS A 22 -11.22 -12.26 -5.97
C LYS A 22 -10.41 -13.37 -5.32
N ILE A 23 -11.00 -13.87 -4.23
CA ILE A 23 -10.66 -15.03 -3.43
C ILE A 23 -9.93 -16.10 -4.25
N ASN A 24 -8.64 -16.29 -3.97
CA ASN A 24 -7.93 -17.54 -4.21
C ASN A 24 -7.60 -18.14 -2.83
N ASN A 25 -8.30 -19.20 -2.46
CA ASN A 25 -7.99 -20.10 -1.33
C ASN A 25 -7.53 -19.45 0.00
N GLY A 26 -8.43 -18.73 0.68
CA GLY A 26 -8.42 -18.64 2.14
C GLY A 26 -7.44 -17.66 2.81
N MET A 27 -6.77 -16.78 2.07
CA MET A 27 -5.95 -15.70 2.66
C MET A 27 -6.30 -14.36 2.01
N VAL A 28 -6.97 -13.47 2.74
CA VAL A 28 -7.04 -12.05 2.38
C VAL A 28 -5.63 -11.49 2.46
N SER A 29 -5.03 -11.21 1.31
CA SER A 29 -3.63 -10.79 1.21
C SER A 29 -3.47 -9.30 1.53
N PHE A 30 -4.43 -8.46 1.14
CA PHE A 30 -4.43 -7.02 1.38
C PHE A 30 -5.86 -6.49 1.58
N THR A 31 -6.01 -5.46 2.41
CA THR A 31 -7.29 -4.80 2.71
C THR A 31 -7.28 -3.30 2.40
N GLY A 32 -6.11 -2.68 2.31
CA GLY A 32 -5.93 -1.28 2.00
C GLY A 32 -6.16 -1.02 0.51
N THR A 33 -6.82 0.09 0.18
CA THR A 33 -7.11 0.45 -1.21
C THR A 33 -5.81 0.62 -2.00
N LEU A 34 -4.80 1.26 -1.39
CA LEU A 34 -3.51 1.47 -2.03
C LEU A 34 -2.76 0.15 -2.30
N HIS A 35 -2.77 -0.81 -1.37
CA HIS A 35 -2.18 -2.14 -1.59
C HIS A 35 -2.86 -2.89 -2.74
N LEU A 36 -4.19 -2.85 -2.79
CA LEU A 36 -4.97 -3.54 -3.83
C LEU A 36 -4.72 -2.96 -5.22
N LEU A 37 -4.63 -1.64 -5.33
CA LEU A 37 -4.31 -0.97 -6.60
C LEU A 37 -2.87 -1.28 -7.04
N CYS A 38 -1.91 -1.32 -6.11
CA CYS A 38 -0.53 -1.72 -6.40
C CYS A 38 -0.43 -3.19 -6.83
N GLU A 39 -1.14 -4.10 -6.16
CA GLU A 39 -1.18 -5.52 -6.50
C GLU A 39 -1.71 -5.75 -7.93
N GLN A 40 -2.74 -4.99 -8.31
CA GLN A 40 -3.35 -5.04 -9.64
C GLN A 40 -2.60 -4.24 -10.71
N ALA A 41 -1.50 -3.58 -10.36
CA ALA A 41 -0.75 -2.69 -11.23
C ALA A 41 -1.59 -1.55 -11.83
N LYS A 42 -2.56 -1.04 -11.07
CA LYS A 42 -3.44 0.07 -11.45
C LYS A 42 -2.84 1.41 -10.99
N TRP A 43 -1.68 1.75 -11.56
CA TRP A 43 -0.86 2.87 -11.08
C TRP A 43 -1.54 4.24 -11.21
N GLU A 44 -2.26 4.50 -12.31
CA GLU A 44 -2.96 5.77 -12.51
C GLU A 44 -4.12 5.95 -11.52
N GLU A 45 -4.89 4.88 -11.27
CA GLU A 45 -5.94 4.89 -10.25
C GLU A 45 -5.33 5.07 -8.85
N ALA A 46 -4.17 4.48 -8.59
CA ALA A 46 -3.45 4.66 -7.33
C ALA A 46 -2.92 6.09 -7.15
N SER A 47 -2.33 6.71 -8.18
CA SER A 47 -1.94 8.13 -8.17
C SER A 47 -3.15 9.03 -7.96
N SER A 48 -4.23 8.78 -8.69
CA SER A 48 -5.49 9.52 -8.51
C SER A 48 -6.03 9.36 -7.10
N TYR A 49 -5.99 8.16 -6.52
CA TYR A 49 -6.40 7.90 -5.14
C TYR A 49 -5.54 8.68 -4.13
N MET A 50 -4.22 8.65 -4.27
CA MET A 50 -3.30 9.40 -3.39
C MET A 50 -3.58 10.91 -3.44
N ARG A 51 -3.83 11.46 -4.64
CA ARG A 51 -4.10 12.90 -4.86
C ARG A 51 -5.51 13.34 -4.43
N ASN A 52 -6.51 12.46 -4.53
CA ASN A 52 -7.92 12.78 -4.24
C ASN A 52 -8.38 12.36 -2.83
N SER A 53 -7.56 11.63 -2.06
CA SER A 53 -7.93 11.17 -0.73
C SER A 53 -8.31 12.34 0.20
N ALA A 54 -9.39 12.17 0.97
CA ALA A 54 -10.02 13.24 1.76
C ALA A 54 -9.10 13.88 2.82
N THR A 55 -7.94 13.27 3.11
CA THR A 55 -6.78 13.92 3.70
C THR A 55 -5.52 13.22 3.19
N VAL A 56 -4.50 13.97 2.75
CA VAL A 56 -3.16 13.45 2.40
C VAL A 56 -2.58 12.57 3.53
N ALA A 57 -2.96 12.87 4.77
CA ALA A 57 -2.62 12.07 5.95
C ALA A 57 -3.12 10.62 5.86
N GLN A 58 -4.35 10.39 5.38
CA GLN A 58 -4.88 9.03 5.22
C GLN A 58 -4.09 8.24 4.17
N ALA A 59 -3.83 8.83 3.00
CA ALA A 59 -3.03 8.17 1.97
C ALA A 59 -1.60 7.89 2.46
N ARG A 60 -1.02 8.79 3.27
CA ARG A 60 0.28 8.57 3.91
C ARG A 60 0.23 7.41 4.91
N ASP A 61 -0.79 7.36 5.77
CA ASP A 61 -0.95 6.27 6.74
C ASP A 61 -1.11 4.92 6.04
N GLU A 62 -1.90 4.87 4.95
CA GLU A 62 -2.05 3.66 4.12
C GLU A 62 -0.75 3.28 3.41
N ALA A 63 0.05 4.25 2.97
CA ALA A 63 1.36 4.00 2.35
C ALA A 63 2.38 3.39 3.33
N LEU A 64 2.22 3.63 4.64
CA LEU A 64 3.06 3.07 5.69
C LEU A 64 2.50 1.76 6.27
N GLU A 65 1.24 1.42 5.96
CA GLU A 65 0.58 0.26 6.51
C GLU A 65 1.17 -1.04 5.95
N LYS A 66 1.50 -1.96 6.86
CA LYS A 66 2.02 -3.27 6.51
C LYS A 66 0.89 -4.28 6.52
N GLN A 67 0.64 -4.90 5.38
CA GLN A 67 -0.46 -5.85 5.21
C GLN A 67 0.02 -7.21 4.70
N GLY A 68 -0.85 -8.21 4.85
CA GLY A 68 -0.58 -9.58 4.47
C GLY A 68 0.43 -10.28 5.36
N TRP A 69 0.72 -11.54 5.02
CA TRP A 69 1.62 -12.38 5.81
C TRP A 69 3.05 -11.87 5.78
N ASN A 70 3.50 -11.32 4.65
CA ASN A 70 4.84 -10.79 4.52
C ASN A 70 4.99 -9.38 5.12
N MET A 71 3.93 -8.76 5.64
CA MET A 71 3.97 -7.38 6.15
C MET A 71 4.45 -6.38 5.09
N TRP A 72 3.90 -6.48 3.88
CA TRP A 72 4.29 -5.62 2.77
C TRP A 72 3.57 -4.28 2.82
N THR A 73 4.31 -3.24 2.47
CA THR A 73 3.76 -1.91 2.21
C THR A 73 3.38 -1.79 0.74
N PRO A 74 2.56 -0.79 0.36
CA PRO A 74 2.28 -0.51 -1.05
C PRO A 74 3.57 -0.24 -1.83
N LEU A 75 4.55 0.41 -1.20
CA LEU A 75 5.86 0.66 -1.79
C LEU A 75 6.59 -0.64 -2.11
N THR A 76 6.61 -1.61 -1.17
CA THR A 76 7.22 -2.94 -1.41
C THR A 76 6.59 -3.65 -2.61
N ILE A 77 5.27 -3.57 -2.77
CA ILE A 77 4.55 -4.18 -3.90
C ILE A 77 4.88 -3.44 -5.21
N ALA A 78 4.88 -2.11 -5.16
CA ALA A 78 5.12 -1.25 -6.31
C ALA A 78 6.56 -1.33 -6.81
N CYS A 79 7.55 -1.47 -5.92
CA CYS A 79 8.98 -1.45 -6.23
C CYS A 79 9.40 -2.38 -7.39
N ALA A 80 8.73 -3.53 -7.55
CA ALA A 80 9.08 -4.50 -8.58
C ALA A 80 8.43 -4.25 -9.96
N ARG A 81 7.33 -3.48 -10.02
CA ARG A 81 6.45 -3.44 -11.21
C ARG A 81 5.94 -2.04 -11.57
N ALA A 82 6.07 -1.06 -10.69
CA ALA A 82 5.49 0.26 -10.87
C ALA A 82 6.35 1.15 -11.78
N PRO A 83 5.71 2.09 -12.49
CA PRO A 83 6.41 3.15 -13.20
C PRO A 83 7.14 4.05 -12.20
N VAL A 84 8.24 4.65 -12.65
CA VAL A 84 9.11 5.49 -11.83
C VAL A 84 8.35 6.72 -11.31
N GLU A 85 7.43 7.24 -12.10
CA GLU A 85 6.55 8.36 -11.78
C GLU A 85 5.70 8.06 -10.55
N PHE A 86 5.04 6.89 -10.53
CA PHE A 86 4.24 6.45 -9.39
C PHE A 86 5.10 6.24 -8.14
N LEU A 87 6.28 5.62 -8.29
CA LEU A 87 7.21 5.42 -7.17
C LEU A 87 7.65 6.74 -6.55
N LYS A 88 7.94 7.76 -7.38
CA LYS A 88 8.27 9.11 -6.89
C LYS A 88 7.11 9.70 -6.10
N GLU A 89 5.90 9.67 -6.64
CA GLU A 89 4.73 10.19 -5.94
C GLU A 89 4.50 9.50 -4.58
N LEU A 90 4.66 8.17 -4.54
CA LEU A 90 4.48 7.39 -3.32
C LEU A 90 5.57 7.69 -2.27
N ILE A 91 6.82 7.89 -2.71
CA ILE A 91 7.95 8.24 -1.82
C ILE A 91 7.80 9.69 -1.33
N ASP A 92 7.40 10.62 -2.19
CA ASP A 92 7.18 12.01 -1.82
C ASP A 92 6.03 12.13 -0.79
N LEU A 93 5.00 11.29 -0.92
CA LEU A 93 3.90 11.20 0.04
C LEU A 93 4.34 10.59 1.39
N ALA A 94 5.13 9.53 1.34
CA ALA A 94 5.53 8.73 2.50
C ALA A 94 7.01 8.35 2.44
N PRO A 95 7.93 9.27 2.72
CA PRO A 95 9.37 9.01 2.61
C PRO A 95 9.81 7.93 3.60
N ASP A 96 9.14 7.82 4.74
CA ASP A 96 9.44 6.82 5.77
C ASP A 96 9.25 5.37 5.28
N ALA A 97 8.44 5.17 4.23
CA ALA A 97 8.14 3.85 3.68
C ALA A 97 9.38 3.13 3.14
N VAL A 98 10.40 3.87 2.68
CA VAL A 98 11.63 3.30 2.12
C VAL A 98 12.44 2.52 3.15
N GLY A 99 12.30 2.87 4.44
CA GLY A 99 12.99 2.23 5.56
C GLY A 99 12.20 1.09 6.19
N LEU A 100 10.97 0.83 5.74
CA LEU A 100 10.12 -0.18 6.34
C LEU A 100 10.51 -1.58 5.87
N THR A 101 10.99 -2.39 6.80
CA THR A 101 11.27 -3.80 6.55
C THR A 101 9.98 -4.64 6.59
N ASP A 102 9.95 -5.65 5.74
CA ASP A 102 8.93 -6.69 5.75
C ASP A 102 9.17 -7.73 6.87
N ARG A 103 8.38 -8.81 6.91
CA ARG A 103 8.51 -9.89 7.91
C ARG A 103 9.91 -10.55 7.91
N SER A 104 10.58 -10.61 6.75
CA SER A 104 11.91 -11.20 6.61
C SER A 104 13.04 -10.24 6.98
N GLY A 105 12.72 -9.00 7.35
CA GLY A 105 13.71 -7.94 7.53
C GLY A 105 14.14 -7.28 6.21
N SER A 106 13.46 -7.58 5.10
CA SER A 106 13.82 -7.04 3.78
C SER A 106 13.18 -5.68 3.57
N LEU A 107 14.02 -4.67 3.31
CA LEU A 107 13.62 -3.37 2.74
C LEU A 107 12.99 -3.50 1.34
N PRO A 108 12.18 -2.50 0.90
CA PRO A 108 11.58 -2.49 -0.43
C PRO A 108 12.59 -2.68 -1.57
N LEU A 109 13.79 -2.10 -1.44
CA LEU A 109 14.84 -2.19 -2.45
C LEU A 109 15.41 -3.61 -2.60
N HIS A 110 15.44 -4.42 -1.53
CA HIS A 110 15.89 -5.81 -1.62
C HIS A 110 15.00 -6.62 -2.57
N HIS A 111 13.69 -6.34 -2.59
CA HIS A 111 12.75 -7.01 -3.49
C HIS A 111 13.03 -6.70 -4.96
N VAL A 112 13.46 -5.47 -5.28
CA VAL A 112 13.87 -5.09 -6.64
C VAL A 112 15.16 -5.80 -7.06
N ALA A 113 16.16 -5.83 -6.17
CA ALA A 113 17.45 -6.46 -6.42
C ALA A 113 17.33 -7.98 -6.60
N CYS A 114 16.49 -8.63 -5.80
CA CYS A 114 16.27 -10.08 -5.88
C CYS A 114 15.43 -10.49 -7.09
N TRP A 115 14.59 -9.61 -7.64
CA TRP A 115 13.78 -9.91 -8.83
C TRP A 115 14.59 -9.81 -10.14
N LYS A 116 15.68 -9.03 -10.18
CA LYS A 116 16.64 -9.03 -11.30
C LYS A 116 17.70 -10.12 -11.13
N ARG A 117 17.30 -11.39 -11.27
CA ARG A 117 18.25 -12.48 -11.53
C ARG A 117 17.82 -13.29 -12.76
N SER A 118 18.56 -13.03 -13.83
CA SER A 118 18.82 -13.81 -15.06
C SER A 118 17.65 -14.34 -15.91
N LYS A 119 17.42 -13.69 -17.06
CA LYS A 119 17.27 -14.44 -18.32
C LYS A 119 18.50 -14.35 -19.25
N ASP A 120 19.50 -13.52 -18.93
CA ASP A 120 20.65 -13.28 -19.80
C ASP A 120 22.00 -13.49 -19.07
N CYS A 121 22.23 -14.69 -18.54
CA CYS A 121 23.60 -15.12 -18.22
C CYS A 121 23.92 -16.33 -19.11
N PRO A 122 24.71 -16.18 -20.19
CA PRO A 122 25.33 -17.34 -20.81
C PRO A 122 26.35 -17.94 -19.83
N GLU A 123 26.37 -19.27 -19.76
CA GLU A 123 27.30 -20.08 -18.96
C GLU A 123 28.78 -19.80 -19.29
#